data_AF-A0A958FV10-F1
#
_entry.id   AF-A0A958FV10-F1
#
_cell.length_a   1.000
_cell.length_b   1.000
_cell.length_c   1.000
_cell.angle_alpha   90.00
_cell.angle_beta   90.00
_cell.angle_gamma   90.00
#
_symmetry.space_group_name_H-M   'P 1'
#
loop_
_entity.id
_entity.type
_entity.pdbx_description
1 polymer ?
#
loop_
_entity_poly.entity_id
_entity_poly.type
_entity_poly.pdbx_seq_one_letter_code
_entity_poly.pdbx_strand_id
1 'polypeptide(L)' 'MNRTEMIESLRQMPGFWDIVIIGGGATGLGVAVESASRGYRTLLLEQHDFAKGTSSRSTKLIHG' A
#
# COMPACT_ATOMS: atom_id res chain seq x y z
N MET A 1 -0.83 -12.19 6.94
CA MET A 1 -0.44 -10.89 7.55
C MET A 1 -1.14 -10.75 8.89
N ASN A 2 -0.40 -10.66 9.98
CA ASN A 2 -0.97 -10.37 11.29
C ASN A 2 -1.00 -8.85 11.50
N ARG A 3 -2.21 -8.29 11.61
CA ARG A 3 -2.40 -6.84 11.77
C ARG A 3 -1.69 -6.29 13.01
N THR A 4 -1.69 -7.04 14.10
CA THR A 4 -1.09 -6.61 15.36
C THR A 4 0.43 -6.49 15.22
N GLU A 5 1.08 -7.48 14.63
CA GLU A 5 2.53 -7.46 14.38
C GLU A 5 2.94 -6.30 13.47
N MET A 6 2.14 -6.00 12.44
CA MET A 6 2.40 -4.87 11.54
C MET A 6 2.27 -3.52 12.24
N ILE A 7 1.29 -3.34 13.13
CA ILE A 7 1.16 -2.08 13.88
C ILE A 7 2.33 -1.90 14.84
N GLU A 8 2.75 -2.97 15.51
CA GLU A 8 3.90 -2.92 16.41
C GLU A 8 5.20 -2.62 15.66
N SER A 9 5.41 -3.19 14.47
CA SER A 9 6.58 -2.84 13.66
C SER A 9 6.59 -1.37 13.23
N LEU A 10 5.43 -0.79 12.90
CA LEU A 10 5.31 0.64 12.59
C LEU A 10 5.66 1.54 13.77
N ARG A 11 5.27 1.15 15.00
CA ARG A 11 5.58 1.90 16.23
C ARG A 11 7.06 1.87 16.58
N GLN A 12 7.74 0.77 16.26
CA GLN A 12 9.16 0.59 16.53
C GLN A 12 10.05 1.22 15.46
N MET A 13 9.50 1.64 14.33
CA MET A 13 10.28 2.18 13.22
C MET A 13 10.75 3.61 13.53
N PRO A 14 12.06 3.86 13.67
CA PRO A 14 12.55 5.18 14.03
C PRO A 14 12.65 6.10 12.80
N GLY A 15 12.31 7.38 12.98
CA GLY A 15 12.43 8.41 11.94
C GLY A 15 11.20 8.52 11.02
N PHE A 16 11.28 9.41 10.03
CA PHE A 16 10.16 9.70 9.13
C PHE A 16 10.04 8.69 7.99
N TRP A 17 8.84 8.60 7.42
CA TRP A 17 8.60 7.94 6.14
C TRP A 17 8.91 8.92 5.01
N ASP A 18 9.59 8.44 3.98
CA ASP A 18 9.85 9.26 2.79
C ASP A 18 8.56 9.42 1.98
N ILE A 19 7.75 8.35 1.90
CA ILE A 19 6.51 8.31 1.15
C ILE A 19 5.43 7.60 1.97
N VAL A 20 4.27 8.26 2.12
CA VAL A 20 3.06 7.69 2.72
C VAL A 20 1.96 7.64 1.67
N ILE A 21 1.39 6.46 1.45
CA ILE A 21 0.36 6.18 0.45
C ILE A 21 -0.93 5.81 1.17
N ILE A 22 -2.01 6.51 0.83
CA ILE A 22 -3.34 6.25 1.38
C ILE A 22 -4.20 5.60 0.29
N GLY A 23 -4.62 4.37 0.55
CA GLY A 23 -5.42 3.55 -0.36
C GLY A 23 -4.61 2.41 -0.98
N GLY A 24 -5.08 1.17 -0.77
CA GLY A 24 -4.53 -0.08 -1.28
C GLY A 24 -5.21 -0.58 -2.55
N GLY A 25 -5.71 0.33 -3.40
CA GLY A 25 -6.18 0.02 -4.75
C GLY A 25 -5.01 -0.16 -5.74
N ALA A 26 -5.33 -0.48 -7.00
CA ALA A 26 -4.33 -0.71 -8.05
C ALA A 26 -3.31 0.43 -8.18
N THR A 27 -3.76 1.69 -8.15
CA THR A 27 -2.89 2.86 -8.19
C THR A 27 -1.96 2.93 -6.98
N GLY A 28 -2.50 2.82 -5.76
CA GLY A 28 -1.70 2.94 -4.54
C GLY A 28 -0.69 1.81 -4.40
N LEU A 29 -1.06 0.58 -4.75
CA LEU A 29 -0.15 -0.56 -4.78
C LEU A 29 0.96 -0.37 -5.83
N GLY A 30 0.63 0.13 -7.03
CA GLY A 30 1.63 0.44 -8.06
C GLY A 30 2.65 1.47 -7.58
N VAL A 31 2.17 2.56 -6.95
CA VAL A 31 3.04 3.58 -6.36
C VAL A 31 3.88 3.00 -5.21
N ALA A 32 3.33 2.12 -4.38
CA ALA A 32 4.06 1.50 -3.28
C ALA A 32 5.21 0.62 -3.76
N VAL A 33 4.98 -0.18 -4.81
CA VAL A 33 6.03 -1.01 -5.43
C VAL A 33 7.13 -0.14 -6.02
N GLU A 34 6.77 0.92 -6.75
CA GLU A 34 7.75 1.83 -7.36
C GLU A 34 8.54 2.64 -6.31
N SER A 35 7.88 3.06 -5.25
CA SER A 35 8.52 3.77 -4.14
C SER A 35 9.51 2.87 -3.41
N ALA A 36 9.09 1.64 -3.08
CA ALA A 36 9.93 0.67 -2.39
C ALA A 36 11.11 0.20 -3.27
N SER A 37 10.92 0.02 -4.58
CA SER A 37 11.98 -0.42 -5.50
C SER A 37 13.13 0.59 -5.61
N ARG A 38 12.83 1.88 -5.40
CA ARG A 38 13.80 2.99 -5.37
C ARG A 38 14.50 3.15 -4.01
N GLY A 39 14.16 2.31 -3.02
CA GLY A 39 14.75 2.35 -1.68
C GLY A 39 14.13 3.38 -0.74
N TYR A 40 13.01 4.00 -1.09
CA TYR A 40 12.31 4.90 -0.19
C TYR A 40 11.64 4.14 0.93
N ARG A 41 11.69 4.73 2.14
CA ARG A 41 10.94 4.25 3.28
C ARG A 41 9.45 4.52 3.05
N THR A 42 8.75 3.47 2.64
CA THR A 42 7.38 3.55 2.12
C THR A 42 6.37 2.97 3.11
N LEU A 43 5.34 3.73 3.43
CA LEU A 43 4.17 3.27 4.20
C LEU A 43 2.93 3.30 3.33
N LEU A 44 2.21 2.18 3.23
CA LEU A 44 0.89 2.11 2.61
C LEU A 44 -0.17 1.75 3.65
N LEU A 45 -1.26 2.52 3.67
CA LEU A 45 -2.40 2.31 4.57
C LEU A 45 -3.68 2.09 3.75
N GLU A 46 -4.36 0.99 4.01
CA GLU A 46 -5.68 0.67 3.45
C GLU A 46 -6.68 0.52 4.62
N GLN A 47 -7.84 1.13 4.48
CA GLN A 47 -8.88 1.10 5.51
C GLN A 47 -9.54 -0.28 5.62
N HIS A 48 -9.59 -1.01 4.52
CA HIS A 48 -10.22 -2.32 4.44
C HIS A 48 -9.22 -3.42 4.04
N ASP A 49 -9.51 -4.13 2.96
CA ASP A 49 -8.63 -5.13 2.36
C ASP A 49 -8.07 -4.58 1.05
N PHE A 50 -6.93 -5.10 0.62
CA PHE A 50 -6.30 -4.64 -0.61
C PHE A 50 -7.23 -4.85 -1.81
N ALA A 51 -7.23 -3.88 -2.72
CA ALA A 51 -8.08 -3.82 -3.90
C ALA A 51 -9.60 -3.81 -3.66
N LYS A 52 -10.11 -3.77 -2.42
CA LYS A 52 -11.55 -3.87 -2.10
C LYS A 52 -12.43 -2.79 -2.76
N GLY A 53 -11.87 -1.63 -3.10
CA GLY A 53 -12.55 -0.57 -3.83
C GLY A 53 -12.80 -0.90 -5.31
N THR A 54 -12.80 0.12 -6.18
CA THR A 54 -13.04 -0.04 -7.63
C THR A 54 -12.09 -1.05 -8.29
N SER A 55 -10.87 -1.21 -7.76
CA SER A 55 -9.88 -2.14 -8.29
C SER A 55 -10.33 -3.61 -8.31
N SER A 56 -11.27 -4.03 -7.45
CA SER A 56 -11.86 -5.38 -7.49
C SER A 56 -13.11 -5.49 -8.36
N ARG A 57 -13.69 -4.34 -8.77
CA ARG A 57 -15.00 -4.20 -9.41
C ARG A 57 -14.91 -3.78 -10.88
N SER A 58 -13.80 -4.07 -11.55
CA SER A 58 -13.68 -3.87 -13.00
C SER A 58 -14.27 -5.04 -13.79
N THR A 59 -14.33 -4.86 -15.11
CA THR A 59 -14.60 -5.94 -16.09
C THR A 59 -13.50 -7.00 -16.13
N LYS A 60 -12.37 -6.78 -15.44
CA LYS A 60 -11.20 -7.66 -15.39
C LYS A 60 -10.59 -7.93 -16.77
N LEU A 61 -10.75 -6.98 -17.69
CA LEU A 61 -10.14 -6.97 -19.01
C LEU A 61 -9.11 -5.84 -19.08
N ILE A 62 -7.93 -6.17 -19.59
CA ILE A 62 -6.91 -5.18 -19.93
C ILE A 62 -7.03 -4.93 -21.43
N HIS A 63 -7.33 -3.70 -21.81
CA HIS A 63 -7.45 -3.29 -23.21
C HIS A 63 -6.88 -1.87 -23.39
N GLY A 64 -6.55 -1.53 -24.63
CA GLY A 64 -6.14 -0.19 -25.07
C GLY A 64 -7.28 0.60 -25.67
#